data_AF-A0A250JMT1-F1
#
_entry.id   AF-A0A250JMT1-F1
#
_cell.length_a   1.000
_cell.length_b   1.000
_cell.length_c   1.000
_cell.angle_alpha   90.00
_cell.angle_beta   90.00
_cell.angle_gamma   90.00
#
_symmetry.space_group_name_H-M   'P 1'
#
loop_
_entity.id
_entity.type
_entity.pdbx_description
1 polymer ?
#
loop_
_entity_poly.entity_id
_entity_poly.type
_entity_poly.pdbx_seq_one_letter_code
_entity_poly.pdbx_strand_id
1 'polypeptide(L)'
;MSRSRDRGADFQRHFEGAQTLDGLLDLAGSALDSAQVLERMRAAHAEGTASSDAIPALFDEEPRFPSPEIALRLYQNLLGLWELVAEGKRVRLDDEARPPRPKKVKPTAPTPFHPGAPSGEFVEAAWRYLEDDAKARTRFTHAFENRQDALLGALDAAALTDEGYGVARHLLLELYAMLELGWPPGLTSVQPAVLEADTDAPPVPQPLKDYADEALFEAEQDEEQPLPSQELEVVRRLVHRGLAALWGARKER
;
A
#
# COMPACT_ATOMS: atom_id res chain seq x y z
N MET A 1 16.46 -34.23 -22.33
CA MET A 1 17.53 -34.13 -21.32
C MET A 1 17.50 -32.73 -20.72
N SER A 2 16.53 -32.47 -19.85
CA SER A 2 16.31 -31.14 -19.26
C SER A 2 17.27 -30.92 -18.10
N ARG A 3 18.10 -29.88 -18.24
CA ARG A 3 18.96 -29.35 -17.19
C ARG A 3 18.08 -28.91 -16.01
N SER A 4 18.19 -29.63 -14.90
CA SER A 4 17.65 -29.21 -13.61
C SER A 4 18.28 -27.86 -13.27
N ARG A 5 17.45 -26.82 -13.16
CA ARG A 5 17.85 -25.50 -12.69
C ARG A 5 18.35 -25.63 -11.27
N ASP A 6 19.62 -25.31 -11.13
CA ASP A 6 20.31 -24.90 -9.92
C ASP A 6 19.38 -24.00 -9.07
N ARG A 7 18.80 -24.56 -8.01
CA ARG A 7 18.28 -23.77 -6.88
C ARG A 7 19.46 -23.53 -5.97
N GLY A 8 20.35 -22.63 -6.38
CA GLY A 8 21.28 -22.01 -5.44
C GLY A 8 20.42 -21.25 -4.43
N ALA A 9 20.21 -21.80 -3.25
CA ALA A 9 19.78 -21.00 -2.11
C ALA A 9 20.91 -20.01 -1.88
N ASP A 10 20.69 -18.74 -2.22
CA ASP A 10 21.68 -17.67 -2.01
C ASP A 10 22.17 -17.75 -0.57
N PHE A 11 23.48 -17.86 -0.38
CA PHE A 11 24.07 -17.89 0.95
C PHE A 11 23.90 -16.50 1.60
N GLN A 12 22.98 -16.37 2.55
CA GLN A 12 22.70 -15.09 3.22
C GLN A 12 23.08 -15.19 4.70
N ARG A 13 23.98 -14.32 5.16
CA ARG A 13 24.35 -14.21 6.58
C ARG A 13 23.25 -13.47 7.31
N HIS A 14 22.36 -14.22 7.98
CA HIS A 14 21.18 -13.67 8.62
C HIS A 14 20.87 -14.44 9.90
N PHE A 15 20.83 -13.71 11.02
CA PHE A 15 20.38 -14.25 12.30
C PHE A 15 18.85 -14.19 12.39
N GLU A 16 18.21 -15.35 12.40
CA GLU A 16 16.75 -15.53 12.40
C GLU A 16 16.14 -15.39 13.80
N GLY A 17 16.94 -15.60 14.87
CA GLY A 17 16.53 -15.47 16.26
C GLY A 17 17.03 -16.62 17.16
N ALA A 18 16.90 -16.43 18.47
CA ALA A 18 17.39 -17.36 19.50
C ALA A 18 16.81 -18.77 19.37
N GLN A 19 15.47 -18.93 19.34
CA GLN A 19 14.82 -20.25 19.20
C GLN A 19 15.25 -21.02 17.96
N THR A 20 15.42 -20.32 16.83
CA THR A 20 15.83 -20.97 15.58
C THR A 20 17.28 -21.42 15.68
N LEU A 21 18.16 -20.58 16.25
CA LEU A 21 19.55 -20.93 16.48
C LEU A 21 19.68 -22.09 17.49
N ASP A 22 18.94 -22.07 18.60
CA ASP A 22 18.95 -23.14 19.61
C ASP A 22 18.56 -24.50 19.00
N GLY A 23 17.48 -24.53 18.21
CA GLY A 23 17.08 -25.76 17.52
C GLY A 23 18.11 -26.25 16.50
N LEU A 24 18.81 -25.34 15.81
CA LEU A 24 19.86 -25.70 14.87
C LEU A 24 21.14 -26.18 15.58
N LEU A 25 21.48 -25.59 16.73
CA LEU A 25 22.62 -25.99 17.57
C LEU A 25 22.41 -27.38 18.16
N ASP A 26 21.21 -27.66 18.67
CA ASP A 26 20.84 -28.98 19.21
C ASP A 26 20.90 -30.06 18.11
N LEU A 27 20.35 -29.76 16.93
CA LEU A 27 20.44 -30.66 15.76
C LEU A 27 21.87 -30.91 15.28
N ALA A 28 22.77 -29.96 15.50
CA ALA A 28 24.19 -30.06 15.15
C ALA A 28 25.04 -30.71 16.26
N GLY A 29 24.45 -31.00 17.42
CA GLY A 29 25.12 -31.61 18.57
C GLY A 29 25.91 -30.63 19.43
N SER A 30 25.63 -29.32 19.38
CA SER A 30 26.23 -28.36 20.31
C SER A 30 25.56 -28.45 21.68
N ALA A 31 26.36 -28.41 22.75
CA ALA A 31 25.87 -28.30 24.12
C ALA A 31 25.51 -26.85 24.52
N LEU A 32 25.70 -25.89 23.62
CA LEU A 32 25.52 -24.46 23.89
C LEU A 32 24.16 -23.98 23.42
N ASP A 33 23.55 -23.10 24.21
CA ASP A 33 22.41 -22.28 23.78
C ASP A 33 22.88 -20.97 23.10
N SER A 34 21.94 -20.27 22.47
CA SER A 34 22.16 -19.01 21.77
C SER A 34 22.68 -17.89 22.66
N ALA A 35 22.41 -17.93 23.97
CA ALA A 35 22.96 -16.97 24.92
C ALA A 35 24.44 -17.21 25.19
N GLN A 36 24.80 -18.47 25.45
CA GLN A 36 26.18 -18.91 25.62
C GLN A 36 27.00 -18.70 24.34
N VAL A 37 26.41 -18.98 23.17
CA VAL A 37 27.04 -18.69 21.87
C VAL A 37 27.28 -17.19 21.70
N LEU A 38 26.30 -16.34 21.99
CA LEU A 38 26.47 -14.88 21.91
C LEU A 38 27.57 -14.37 22.86
N GLU A 39 27.62 -14.86 24.09
CA GLU A 39 28.66 -14.51 25.06
C GLU A 39 30.06 -14.92 24.57
N ARG A 40 30.21 -16.16 24.07
CA ARG A 40 31.47 -16.65 23.50
C ARG A 40 31.89 -15.84 22.27
N MET A 41 30.95 -15.49 21.38
CA MET A 41 31.25 -14.66 20.21
C MET A 41 31.70 -13.25 20.62
N ARG A 42 31.07 -12.65 21.63
CA ARG A 42 31.48 -11.34 22.16
C ARG A 42 32.88 -11.39 22.77
N ALA A 43 33.19 -12.43 23.54
CA ALA A 43 34.52 -12.63 24.12
C ALA A 43 35.57 -12.82 23.02
N ALA A 44 35.33 -13.72 22.07
CA ALA A 44 36.23 -13.98 20.94
C ALA A 44 36.47 -12.73 20.08
N HIS A 45 35.43 -11.94 19.82
CA HIS A 45 35.58 -10.67 19.10
C HIS A 45 36.40 -9.64 19.91
N ALA A 46 36.20 -9.56 21.23
CA ALA A 46 37.00 -8.69 22.10
C ALA A 46 38.48 -9.12 22.15
N GLU A 47 38.75 -10.42 21.99
CA GLU A 47 40.09 -11.00 21.88
C GLU A 47 40.69 -10.89 20.46
N GLY A 48 39.95 -10.35 19.50
CA GLY A 48 40.40 -10.18 18.11
C GLY A 48 40.44 -11.47 17.29
N THR A 49 39.76 -12.52 17.74
CA THR A 49 39.65 -13.79 17.01
C THR A 49 38.72 -13.65 15.80
N ALA A 50 39.05 -14.29 14.68
CA ALA A 50 38.21 -14.29 13.49
C ALA A 50 37.02 -15.26 13.63
N SER A 51 35.93 -15.01 12.89
CA SER A 51 34.76 -15.90 12.90
C SER A 51 35.08 -17.32 12.42
N SER A 52 36.06 -17.48 11.54
CA SER A 52 36.54 -18.79 11.05
C SER A 52 37.08 -19.68 12.17
N ASP A 53 37.56 -19.07 13.25
CA ASP A 53 38.20 -19.77 14.37
C ASP A 53 37.22 -19.83 15.56
N ALA A 54 36.43 -18.77 15.77
CA ALA A 54 35.46 -18.68 16.84
C ALA A 54 34.25 -19.61 16.65
N ILE A 55 33.76 -19.79 15.41
CA ILE A 55 32.57 -20.59 15.13
C ILE A 55 32.82 -22.10 15.33
N PRO A 56 33.92 -22.70 14.82
CA PRO A 56 34.22 -24.10 15.10
C PRO A 56 34.42 -24.39 16.60
N ALA A 57 34.95 -23.43 17.36
CA ALA A 57 35.15 -23.56 18.81
C ALA A 57 33.85 -23.59 19.64
N LEU A 58 32.69 -23.44 19.01
CA LEU A 58 31.38 -23.62 19.64
C LEU A 58 30.96 -25.10 19.75
N PHE A 59 31.70 -26.01 19.14
CA PHE A 59 31.42 -27.44 19.14
C PHE A 59 32.59 -28.21 19.75
N ASP A 60 32.31 -29.08 20.72
CA ASP A 60 33.33 -29.93 21.35
C ASP A 60 33.76 -31.08 20.42
N GLU A 61 32.86 -31.50 19.53
CA GLU A 61 33.10 -32.50 18.47
C GLU A 61 32.70 -31.94 17.09
N GLU A 62 33.09 -32.62 16.02
CA GLU A 62 32.70 -32.22 14.66
C GLU A 62 31.16 -32.28 14.51
N PRO A 63 30.49 -31.17 14.13
CA PRO A 63 29.04 -31.09 14.11
C PRO A 63 28.45 -32.03 13.04
N ARG A 64 27.39 -32.75 13.41
CA ARG A 64 26.72 -33.72 12.53
C ARG A 64 25.39 -33.15 12.10
N PHE A 65 25.13 -33.17 10.80
CA PHE A 65 23.93 -32.56 10.24
C PHE A 65 22.99 -33.61 9.64
N PRO A 66 21.67 -33.54 9.92
CA PRO A 66 20.69 -34.42 9.29
C PRO A 66 20.54 -34.16 7.79
N SER A 67 20.82 -32.93 7.32
CA SER A 67 20.84 -32.58 5.90
C SER A 67 21.76 -31.39 5.61
N PRO A 68 22.22 -31.22 4.35
CA PRO A 68 23.03 -30.07 3.94
C PRO A 68 22.34 -28.72 4.15
N GLU A 69 21.00 -28.66 4.05
CA GLU A 69 20.22 -27.44 4.23
C GLU A 69 20.23 -26.97 5.69
N ILE A 70 20.23 -27.91 6.64
CA ILE A 70 20.34 -27.60 8.08
C ILE A 70 21.73 -27.05 8.40
N ALA A 71 22.78 -27.65 7.84
CA ALA A 71 24.15 -27.16 7.97
C ALA A 71 24.26 -25.73 7.43
N LEU A 72 23.76 -25.50 6.21
CA LEU A 72 23.73 -24.19 5.57
C LEU A 72 23.03 -23.16 6.47
N ARG A 73 21.83 -23.48 6.95
CA ARG A 73 21.01 -22.57 7.77
C ARG A 73 21.68 -22.26 9.12
N LEU A 74 22.33 -23.23 9.76
CA LEU A 74 23.08 -23.01 10.99
C LEU A 74 24.22 -22.02 10.76
N TYR A 75 25.06 -22.25 9.74
CA TYR A 75 26.19 -21.35 9.47
C TYR A 75 25.74 -19.96 9.04
N GLN A 76 24.63 -19.83 8.32
CA GLN A 76 24.01 -18.54 8.00
C GLN A 76 23.62 -17.76 9.27
N ASN A 77 23.03 -18.45 10.25
CA ASN A 77 22.65 -17.86 11.54
C ASN A 77 23.87 -17.49 12.38
N LEU A 78 24.87 -18.38 12.49
CA LEU A 78 26.10 -18.12 13.25
C LEU A 78 26.91 -16.96 12.68
N LEU A 79 27.06 -16.89 11.36
CA LEU A 79 27.76 -15.79 10.70
C LEU A 79 26.97 -14.49 10.79
N GLY A 80 25.64 -14.54 10.63
CA GLY A 80 24.77 -13.38 10.84
C GLY A 80 24.85 -12.84 12.28
N LEU A 81 24.91 -13.73 13.28
CA LEU A 81 25.09 -13.36 14.68
C LEU A 81 26.47 -12.73 14.92
N TRP A 82 27.52 -13.30 14.34
CA TRP A 82 28.88 -12.75 14.41
C TRP A 82 28.97 -11.34 13.84
N GLU A 83 28.33 -11.07 12.69
CA GLU A 83 28.30 -9.72 12.10
C GLU A 83 27.61 -8.71 13.02
N LEU A 84 26.51 -9.08 13.67
CA LEU A 84 25.84 -8.22 14.64
C LEU A 84 26.73 -7.91 15.86
N VAL A 85 27.53 -8.89 16.30
CA VAL A 85 28.51 -8.70 17.38
C VAL A 85 29.65 -7.78 16.93
N ALA A 86 30.19 -7.99 15.73
CA ALA A 86 31.28 -7.17 15.19
C ALA A 86 30.86 -5.71 14.96
N GLU A 87 29.60 -5.48 14.57
CA GLU A 87 29.02 -4.14 14.45
C GLU A 87 28.68 -3.49 15.80
N GLY A 88 28.87 -4.19 16.93
CA GLY A 88 28.54 -3.69 18.27
C GLY A 88 27.04 -3.51 18.52
N LYS A 89 26.18 -4.12 17.70
CA LYS A 89 24.73 -4.03 17.87
C LYS A 89 24.28 -4.84 19.09
N ARG A 90 23.30 -4.30 19.83
CA ARG A 90 22.63 -5.07 20.90
C ARG A 90 21.81 -6.20 20.27
N VAL A 91 22.36 -7.40 20.27
CA VAL A 91 21.62 -8.63 19.97
C VAL A 91 20.60 -8.87 21.07
N ARG A 92 19.32 -8.91 20.70
CA ARG A 92 18.23 -9.28 21.60
C ARG A 92 17.99 -10.78 21.45
N LEU A 93 18.23 -11.53 22.53
CA LEU A 93 18.03 -12.97 22.61
C LEU A 93 16.65 -13.33 23.15
N ASP A 94 16.04 -12.44 23.93
CA ASP A 94 14.71 -12.65 24.45
C ASP A 94 13.67 -12.56 23.33
N ASP A 95 12.82 -13.60 23.24
CA ASP A 95 11.50 -13.52 22.62
C ASP A 95 10.57 -12.64 23.47
N GLU A 96 10.96 -11.40 23.73
CA GLU A 96 9.93 -10.39 23.86
C GLU A 96 9.28 -10.29 22.50
N ALA A 97 8.18 -11.06 22.37
CA ALA A 97 7.20 -11.00 21.32
C ALA A 97 7.16 -9.55 20.88
N ARG A 98 7.74 -9.29 19.70
CA ARG A 98 7.79 -7.97 19.08
C ARG A 98 6.43 -7.34 19.38
N PRO A 99 6.33 -6.24 20.14
CA PRO A 99 5.04 -5.69 20.53
C PRO A 99 4.24 -5.64 19.24
N PRO A 100 3.07 -6.32 19.18
CA PRO A 100 2.39 -6.58 17.93
C PRO A 100 2.33 -5.24 17.23
N ARG A 101 3.00 -5.12 16.06
CA ARG A 101 3.04 -3.86 15.31
C ARG A 101 1.62 -3.34 15.36
N PRO A 102 1.36 -2.15 15.93
CA PRO A 102 0.00 -1.68 16.16
C PRO A 102 -0.73 -1.92 14.86
N LYS A 103 -1.74 -2.82 14.91
CA LYS A 103 -2.44 -3.23 13.70
C LYS A 103 -2.96 -1.94 13.10
N LYS A 104 -2.46 -1.56 11.92
CA LYS A 104 -3.01 -0.40 11.21
C LYS A 104 -4.51 -0.65 11.14
N VAL A 105 -5.28 0.16 11.86
CA VAL A 105 -6.73 0.08 11.85
C VAL A 105 -7.10 0.34 10.40
N LYS A 106 -7.69 -0.65 9.74
CA LYS A 106 -8.10 -0.48 8.35
C LYS A 106 -9.22 0.56 8.36
N PRO A 107 -9.13 1.60 7.51
CA PRO A 107 -10.25 2.51 7.32
C PRO A 107 -11.49 1.71 6.94
N THR A 108 -12.63 2.05 7.56
CA THR A 108 -13.88 1.34 7.31
C THR A 108 -14.57 2.01 6.14
N ALA A 109 -14.83 1.25 5.08
CA ALA A 109 -15.56 1.76 3.92
C ALA A 109 -17.01 2.14 4.31
N PRO A 110 -17.60 3.16 3.68
CA PRO A 110 -18.98 3.54 3.95
C PRO A 110 -19.95 2.42 3.56
N THR A 111 -21.12 2.38 4.23
CA THR A 111 -22.18 1.46 3.83
C THR A 111 -22.73 1.88 2.46
N PRO A 112 -22.83 0.98 1.46
CA PRO A 112 -23.32 1.34 0.14
C PRO A 112 -24.78 1.85 0.17
N PHE A 113 -25.09 2.85 -0.65
CA PHE A 113 -26.44 3.42 -0.74
C PHE A 113 -27.38 2.70 -1.72
N HIS A 114 -26.85 1.86 -2.62
CA HIS A 114 -27.66 1.12 -3.59
C HIS A 114 -28.76 0.28 -2.90
N PRO A 115 -30.02 0.28 -3.40
CA PRO A 115 -30.47 0.88 -4.68
C PRO A 115 -30.98 2.33 -4.55
N GLY A 116 -30.79 2.98 -3.41
CA GLY A 116 -31.24 4.35 -3.16
C GLY A 116 -30.30 5.43 -3.71
N ALA A 117 -30.26 6.56 -3.01
CA ALA A 117 -29.39 7.70 -3.31
C ALA A 117 -28.41 7.94 -2.14
N PRO A 118 -27.23 8.51 -2.40
CA PRO A 118 -26.29 8.90 -1.34
C PRO A 118 -26.91 9.95 -0.41
N SER A 119 -26.68 9.78 0.88
CA SER A 119 -26.92 10.82 1.89
C SER A 119 -25.66 11.69 2.07
N GLY A 120 -25.78 12.83 2.74
CA GLY A 120 -24.60 13.62 3.15
C GLY A 120 -23.64 12.81 4.02
N GLU A 121 -24.16 12.01 4.96
CA GLU A 121 -23.35 11.11 5.79
C GLU A 121 -22.55 10.08 4.97
N PHE A 122 -23.11 9.59 3.87
CA PHE A 122 -22.41 8.69 2.96
C PHE A 122 -21.25 9.42 2.27
N VAL A 123 -21.49 10.63 1.74
CA VAL A 123 -20.48 11.43 1.03
C VAL A 123 -19.31 11.74 1.96
N GLU A 124 -19.59 12.21 3.16
CA GLU A 124 -18.59 12.47 4.20
C GLU A 124 -17.78 11.23 4.59
N ALA A 125 -18.45 10.08 4.76
CA ALA A 125 -17.78 8.84 5.08
C ALA A 125 -16.94 8.31 3.91
N ALA A 126 -17.39 8.53 2.66
CA ALA A 126 -16.67 8.14 1.47
C ALA A 126 -15.42 8.99 1.25
N TRP A 127 -15.53 10.32 1.38
CA TRP A 127 -14.40 11.25 1.32
C TRP A 127 -13.31 10.87 2.33
N ARG A 128 -13.68 10.75 3.61
CA ARG A 128 -12.75 10.37 4.69
C ARG A 128 -12.12 8.98 4.47
N TYR A 129 -12.89 8.03 3.94
CA TYR A 129 -12.33 6.73 3.56
C TYR A 129 -11.26 6.85 2.46
N LEU A 130 -11.44 7.72 1.47
CA LEU A 130 -10.47 7.96 0.40
C LEU A 130 -9.23 8.71 0.88
N GLU A 131 -9.36 9.59 1.87
CA GLU A 131 -8.22 10.23 2.54
C GLU A 131 -7.39 9.21 3.34
N ASP A 132 -8.06 8.39 4.16
CA ASP A 132 -7.40 7.47 5.08
C ASP A 132 -6.82 6.23 4.40
N ASP A 133 -7.43 5.73 3.31
CA ASP A 133 -7.00 4.53 2.58
C ASP A 133 -6.33 4.86 1.25
N ALA A 134 -5.04 5.23 1.31
CA ALA A 134 -4.23 5.52 0.13
C ALA A 134 -4.22 4.38 -0.92
N LYS A 135 -4.36 3.12 -0.49
CA LYS A 135 -4.41 1.98 -1.44
C LYS A 135 -5.74 1.94 -2.18
N ALA A 136 -6.84 2.18 -1.48
CA ALA A 136 -8.15 2.30 -2.11
C ALA A 136 -8.17 3.47 -3.09
N ARG A 137 -7.61 4.63 -2.70
CA ARG A 137 -7.47 5.79 -3.59
C ARG A 137 -6.71 5.44 -4.86
N THR A 138 -5.51 4.85 -4.77
CA THR A 138 -4.75 4.40 -5.96
C THR A 138 -5.54 3.43 -6.83
N ARG A 139 -6.28 2.49 -6.23
CA ARG A 139 -7.13 1.56 -6.98
C ARG A 139 -8.23 2.30 -7.75
N PHE A 140 -8.88 3.27 -7.13
CA PHE A 140 -9.90 4.08 -7.79
C PHE A 140 -9.30 4.99 -8.87
N THR A 141 -8.12 5.56 -8.64
CA THR A 141 -7.36 6.31 -9.67
C THR A 141 -7.15 5.47 -10.91
N HIS A 142 -6.58 4.27 -10.76
CA HIS A 142 -6.37 3.38 -11.90
C HIS A 142 -7.70 2.98 -12.56
N ALA A 143 -8.74 2.72 -11.77
CA ALA A 143 -10.03 2.34 -12.32
C ALA A 143 -10.70 3.48 -13.10
N PHE A 144 -10.56 4.72 -12.64
CA PHE A 144 -11.03 5.94 -13.29
C PHE A 144 -10.29 6.16 -14.60
N GLU A 145 -8.95 6.16 -14.57
CA GLU A 145 -8.09 6.34 -15.75
C GLU A 145 -8.36 5.30 -16.84
N ASN A 146 -8.59 4.04 -16.44
CA ASN A 146 -8.82 2.97 -17.41
C ASN A 146 -10.26 2.90 -17.94
N ARG A 147 -11.26 3.40 -17.19
CA ARG A 147 -12.68 3.27 -17.58
C ARG A 147 -13.29 4.54 -18.12
N GLN A 148 -12.77 5.72 -17.76
CA GLN A 148 -13.39 7.01 -18.06
C GLN A 148 -12.57 7.81 -19.09
N ASP A 149 -12.05 7.12 -20.12
CA ASP A 149 -11.28 7.71 -21.22
C ASP A 149 -12.01 8.88 -21.90
N ALA A 150 -13.31 8.73 -22.18
CA ALA A 150 -14.13 9.80 -22.76
C ALA A 150 -14.23 11.04 -21.87
N LEU A 151 -14.29 10.85 -20.55
CA LEU A 151 -14.35 11.95 -19.59
C LEU A 151 -13.00 12.68 -19.54
N LEU A 152 -11.89 11.93 -19.50
CA LEU A 152 -10.55 12.50 -19.53
C LEU A 152 -10.28 13.23 -20.84
N GLY A 153 -10.68 12.66 -21.98
CA GLY A 153 -10.56 13.31 -23.28
C GLY A 153 -11.38 14.61 -23.39
N ALA A 154 -12.54 14.69 -22.73
CA ALA A 154 -13.31 15.93 -22.66
C ALA A 154 -12.62 17.01 -21.80
N LEU A 155 -11.91 16.62 -20.73
CA LEU A 155 -11.09 17.54 -19.96
C LEU A 155 -9.88 18.03 -20.77
N ASP A 156 -9.20 17.13 -21.49
CA ASP A 156 -8.06 17.47 -22.34
C ASP A 156 -8.49 18.43 -23.48
N ALA A 157 -9.66 18.20 -24.08
CA ALA A 157 -10.20 19.03 -25.15
C ALA A 157 -10.66 20.42 -24.68
N ALA A 158 -10.89 20.62 -23.38
CA ALA A 158 -11.31 21.90 -22.82
C ALA A 158 -10.18 22.94 -22.76
N ALA A 159 -8.92 22.54 -23.04
CA ALA A 159 -7.75 23.40 -23.05
C ALA A 159 -7.59 24.26 -21.78
N LEU A 160 -7.86 23.63 -20.63
CA LEU A 160 -7.64 24.20 -19.30
C LEU A 160 -6.13 24.39 -19.04
N THR A 161 -5.81 25.25 -18.08
CA THR A 161 -4.49 25.28 -17.45
C THR A 161 -4.21 23.98 -16.70
N ASP A 162 -2.95 23.74 -16.33
CA ASP A 162 -2.57 22.56 -15.55
C ASP A 162 -3.31 22.53 -14.20
N GLU A 163 -3.51 23.69 -13.58
CA GLU A 163 -4.27 23.86 -12.34
C GLU A 163 -5.76 23.54 -12.56
N GLY A 164 -6.39 24.14 -13.57
CA GLY A 164 -7.81 23.92 -13.89
C GLY A 164 -8.09 22.46 -14.26
N TYR A 165 -7.21 21.86 -15.05
CA TYR A 165 -7.27 20.43 -15.38
C TYR A 165 -7.10 19.56 -14.13
N GLY A 166 -6.11 19.88 -13.29
CA GLY A 166 -5.82 19.18 -12.05
C GLY A 166 -7.04 19.14 -11.12
N VAL A 167 -7.67 20.29 -10.89
CA VAL A 167 -8.88 20.42 -10.06
C VAL A 167 -10.04 19.62 -10.66
N ALA A 168 -10.35 19.83 -11.95
CA ALA A 168 -11.45 19.13 -12.61
C ALA A 168 -11.29 17.60 -12.56
N ARG A 169 -10.08 17.12 -12.88
CA ARG A 169 -9.74 15.70 -12.89
C ARG A 169 -9.78 15.09 -11.50
N HIS A 170 -9.24 15.80 -10.50
CA HIS A 170 -9.25 15.34 -9.12
C HIS A 170 -10.67 15.19 -8.59
N LEU A 171 -11.50 16.23 -8.76
CA LEU A 171 -12.88 16.21 -8.27
C LEU A 171 -13.73 15.14 -8.97
N LEU A 172 -13.58 14.97 -10.28
CA LEU A 172 -14.27 13.90 -11.02
C LEU A 172 -13.83 12.50 -10.61
N LEU A 173 -12.54 12.31 -10.28
CA LEU A 173 -12.03 11.06 -9.72
C LEU A 173 -12.68 10.75 -8.36
N GLU A 174 -12.78 11.73 -7.47
CA GLU A 174 -13.40 11.53 -6.16
C GLU A 174 -14.88 11.19 -6.27
N LEU A 175 -15.63 11.95 -7.08
CA LEU A 175 -17.04 11.69 -7.35
C LEU A 175 -17.25 10.29 -7.95
N TYR A 176 -16.39 9.88 -8.88
CA TYR A 176 -16.40 8.52 -9.42
C TYR A 176 -16.15 7.46 -8.32
N ALA A 177 -15.16 7.69 -7.44
CA ALA A 177 -14.82 6.76 -6.38
C ALA A 177 -15.96 6.64 -5.35
N MET A 178 -16.61 7.75 -4.98
CA MET A 178 -17.80 7.77 -4.12
C MET A 178 -18.94 6.96 -4.74
N LEU A 179 -19.18 7.10 -6.05
CA LEU A 179 -20.20 6.32 -6.74
C LEU A 179 -19.85 4.83 -6.82
N GLU A 180 -18.59 4.46 -7.07
CA GLU A 180 -18.14 3.06 -7.04
C GLU A 180 -18.28 2.42 -5.64
N LEU A 181 -18.02 3.19 -4.58
CA LEU A 181 -18.20 2.74 -3.19
C LEU A 181 -19.68 2.55 -2.84
N GLY A 182 -20.54 3.44 -3.32
CA GLY A 182 -21.95 3.48 -2.95
C GLY A 182 -22.87 2.64 -3.84
N TRP A 183 -22.41 2.28 -5.04
CA TRP A 183 -23.14 1.49 -6.02
C TRP A 183 -22.38 0.21 -6.37
N PRO A 184 -22.55 -0.90 -5.62
CA PRO A 184 -21.78 -2.14 -5.80
C PRO A 184 -21.85 -2.84 -7.17
N PRO A 185 -22.88 -2.64 -8.03
CA PRO A 185 -22.78 -3.02 -9.45
C PRO A 185 -21.65 -2.29 -10.20
N GLY A 186 -21.23 -1.14 -9.68
CA GLY A 186 -20.23 -0.24 -10.22
C GLY A 186 -20.78 0.62 -11.35
N LEU A 187 -19.88 1.38 -11.97
CA LEU A 187 -20.17 2.20 -13.13
C LEU A 187 -19.66 1.56 -14.42
N THR A 188 -20.37 1.83 -15.52
CA THR A 188 -19.87 1.64 -16.88
C THR A 188 -18.97 2.82 -17.29
N SER A 189 -18.38 2.72 -18.47
CA SER A 189 -17.66 3.83 -19.09
C SER A 189 -18.65 4.89 -19.57
N VAL A 190 -18.38 6.16 -19.26
CA VAL A 190 -19.13 7.30 -19.80
C VAL A 190 -18.96 7.36 -21.31
N GLN A 191 -20.06 7.54 -22.04
CA GLN A 191 -20.04 7.69 -23.49
C GLN A 191 -19.79 9.17 -23.86
N PRO A 192 -18.95 9.47 -24.87
CA PRO A 192 -18.65 10.85 -25.27
C PRO A 192 -19.90 11.69 -25.57
N ALA A 193 -20.91 11.08 -26.21
CA ALA A 193 -22.16 11.77 -26.57
C ALA A 193 -22.93 12.33 -25.35
N VAL A 194 -22.76 11.72 -24.16
CA VAL A 194 -23.42 12.15 -22.93
C VAL A 194 -22.75 13.39 -22.34
N LEU A 195 -21.51 13.70 -22.73
CA LEU A 195 -20.78 14.89 -22.24
C LEU A 195 -21.08 16.15 -23.06
N GLU A 196 -21.55 15.98 -24.31
CA GLU A 196 -21.84 17.06 -25.26
C GLU A 196 -23.32 17.52 -25.23
N ALA A 197 -24.24 16.64 -24.86
CA ALA A 197 -25.68 16.93 -24.90
C ALA A 197 -26.22 17.44 -23.55
N ASP A 198 -27.31 18.22 -23.58
CA ASP A 198 -28.19 18.33 -22.41
C ASP A 198 -28.79 16.95 -22.17
N THR A 199 -28.33 16.29 -21.11
CA THR A 199 -28.55 14.86 -20.91
C THR A 199 -29.96 14.56 -20.39
N ASP A 200 -30.60 13.50 -20.89
CA ASP A 200 -31.77 12.86 -20.25
C ASP A 200 -31.38 12.07 -18.97
N ALA A 201 -30.19 12.33 -18.40
CA ALA A 201 -29.72 11.63 -17.21
C ALA A 201 -30.65 11.90 -16.02
N PRO A 202 -30.87 10.91 -15.14
CA PRO A 202 -31.63 11.14 -13.92
C PRO A 202 -31.00 12.29 -13.12
N PRO A 203 -31.80 13.08 -12.40
CA PRO A 203 -31.27 14.19 -11.62
C PRO A 203 -30.23 13.68 -10.63
N VAL A 204 -29.06 14.32 -10.64
CA VAL A 204 -27.99 14.01 -9.67
C VAL A 204 -28.48 14.34 -8.25
N PRO A 205 -28.24 13.45 -7.26
CA PRO A 205 -28.60 13.68 -5.87
C PRO A 205 -27.93 14.93 -5.30
N GLN A 206 -28.68 15.68 -4.49
CA GLN A 206 -28.20 16.93 -3.92
C GLN A 206 -26.89 16.79 -3.12
N PRO A 207 -26.67 15.75 -2.29
CA PRO A 207 -25.42 15.63 -1.53
C PRO A 207 -24.15 15.53 -2.39
N LEU A 208 -24.23 14.97 -3.60
CA LEU A 208 -23.09 14.93 -4.52
C LEU A 208 -22.87 16.27 -5.22
N LYS A 209 -23.94 17.03 -5.46
CA LYS A 209 -23.84 18.38 -6.01
C LYS A 209 -23.24 19.34 -5.00
N ASP A 210 -23.72 19.28 -3.75
CA ASP A 210 -23.23 20.10 -2.65
C ASP A 210 -21.72 19.90 -2.46
N TYR A 211 -21.26 18.64 -2.44
CA TYR A 211 -19.83 18.32 -2.37
C TYR A 211 -19.02 18.91 -3.55
N ALA A 212 -19.52 18.76 -4.77
CA ALA A 212 -18.84 19.31 -5.94
C ALA A 212 -18.78 20.84 -5.91
N ASP A 213 -19.87 21.50 -5.49
CA ASP A 213 -19.96 22.95 -5.39
C ASP A 213 -19.06 23.51 -4.29
N GLU A 214 -18.98 22.83 -3.14
CA GLU A 214 -18.09 23.17 -2.03
C GLU A 214 -16.61 23.03 -2.44
N ALA A 215 -16.22 21.90 -3.03
CA ALA A 215 -14.85 21.70 -3.52
C ALA A 215 -14.43 22.72 -4.59
N LEU A 216 -15.36 23.10 -5.48
CA LEU A 216 -15.11 24.15 -6.47
C LEU A 216 -15.01 25.55 -5.84
N PHE A 217 -15.78 25.82 -4.79
CA PHE A 217 -15.67 27.06 -4.04
C PHE A 217 -14.34 27.14 -3.29
N GLU A 218 -13.88 26.05 -2.68
CA GLU A 218 -12.57 25.99 -2.03
C GLU A 218 -11.43 26.24 -3.03
N ALA A 219 -11.51 25.66 -4.23
CA ALA A 219 -10.52 25.88 -5.29
C ALA A 219 -10.49 27.32 -5.84
N GLU A 220 -11.62 28.05 -5.75
CA GLU A 220 -11.68 29.49 -6.07
C GLU A 220 -10.97 30.34 -5.00
N GLN A 221 -11.08 29.93 -3.74
CA GLN A 221 -10.55 30.66 -2.58
C GLN A 221 -9.14 30.22 -2.18
N ASP A 222 -8.48 29.35 -2.97
CA ASP A 222 -7.13 28.86 -2.68
C ASP A 222 -6.13 30.03 -2.59
N GLU A 223 -5.43 30.15 -1.45
CA GLU A 223 -4.52 31.27 -1.19
C GLU A 223 -3.18 31.13 -1.94
N GLU A 224 -2.79 29.92 -2.36
CA GLU A 224 -1.53 29.64 -3.04
C GLU A 224 -1.69 29.66 -4.56
N GLN A 225 -2.77 29.08 -5.08
CA GLN A 225 -3.04 28.92 -6.51
C GLN A 225 -4.55 29.08 -6.84
N PRO A 226 -5.12 30.28 -6.69
CA PRO A 226 -6.53 30.50 -6.98
C PRO A 226 -6.82 30.33 -8.48
N LEU A 227 -7.90 29.60 -8.78
CA LEU A 227 -8.39 29.50 -10.16
C LEU A 227 -9.03 30.82 -10.63
N PRO A 228 -8.66 31.36 -11.81
CA PRO A 228 -9.32 32.54 -12.35
C PRO A 228 -10.82 32.28 -12.56
N SER A 229 -11.69 33.24 -12.20
CA SER A 229 -13.15 33.05 -12.24
C SER A 229 -13.69 32.60 -13.61
N GLN A 230 -13.08 33.05 -14.72
CA GLN A 230 -13.47 32.62 -16.07
C GLN A 230 -13.17 31.14 -16.33
N GLU A 231 -12.04 30.65 -15.83
CA GLU A 231 -11.67 29.25 -15.95
C GLU A 231 -12.47 28.37 -14.98
N LEU A 232 -12.72 28.87 -13.77
CA LEU A 232 -13.58 28.19 -12.78
C LEU A 232 -14.98 27.93 -13.34
N GLU A 233 -15.57 28.85 -14.11
CA GLU A 233 -16.86 28.60 -14.77
C GLU A 233 -16.80 27.43 -15.76
N VAL A 234 -15.69 27.29 -16.50
CA VAL A 234 -15.46 26.17 -17.42
C VAL A 234 -15.32 24.87 -16.63
N VAL A 235 -14.47 24.87 -15.60
CA VAL A 235 -14.25 23.73 -14.69
C VAL A 235 -15.56 23.30 -14.03
N ARG A 236 -16.34 24.24 -13.49
CA ARG A 236 -17.65 23.99 -12.88
C ARG A 236 -18.60 23.30 -13.86
N ARG A 237 -18.72 23.81 -15.09
CA ARG A 237 -19.56 23.18 -16.13
C ARG A 237 -19.10 21.75 -16.44
N LEU A 238 -17.79 21.52 -16.58
CA LEU A 238 -17.23 20.20 -16.87
C LEU A 238 -17.46 19.21 -15.73
N VAL A 239 -17.24 19.64 -14.48
CA VAL A 239 -17.46 18.81 -13.28
C VAL A 239 -18.93 18.42 -13.15
N HIS A 240 -19.87 19.37 -13.28
CA HIS A 240 -21.29 19.01 -13.17
C HIS A 240 -21.76 18.10 -14.31
N ARG A 241 -21.30 18.33 -15.55
CA ARG A 241 -21.60 17.45 -16.68
C ARG A 241 -21.00 16.06 -16.47
N GLY A 242 -19.75 15.98 -16.03
CA GLY A 242 -19.08 14.73 -15.70
C GLY A 242 -19.79 13.98 -14.58
N LEU A 243 -20.19 14.66 -13.51
CA LEU A 243 -20.97 14.08 -12.42
C LEU A 243 -22.33 13.54 -12.90
N ALA A 244 -23.05 14.28 -13.74
CA ALA A 244 -24.30 13.82 -14.32
C ALA A 244 -24.10 12.58 -15.20
N ALA A 245 -23.05 12.57 -16.02
CA ALA A 245 -22.70 11.44 -16.86
C ALA A 245 -22.31 10.20 -16.05
N LEU A 246 -21.51 10.37 -15.00
CA LEU A 246 -21.17 9.29 -14.06
C LEU A 246 -22.43 8.75 -13.36
N TRP A 247 -23.33 9.62 -12.90
CA TRP A 247 -24.58 9.20 -12.30
C TRP A 247 -25.49 8.44 -13.27
N GLY A 248 -25.50 8.81 -14.56
CA GLY A 248 -26.20 8.07 -15.61
C GLY A 248 -25.53 6.73 -15.96
N ALA A 249 -24.21 6.60 -15.77
CA ALA A 249 -23.43 5.41 -16.11
C ALA A 249 -23.46 4.29 -15.05
N ARG A 250 -24.31 4.39 -14.02
CA ARG A 250 -24.46 3.31 -13.03
C ARG A 250 -25.00 2.05 -13.70
N LYS A 251 -24.38 0.90 -13.42
CA LYS A 251 -24.84 -0.38 -13.97
C LYS A 251 -26.22 -0.74 -13.43
N GLU A 252 -27.11 -1.12 -14.33
CA GLU A 252 -28.35 -1.83 -14.01
C GLU A 252 -28.02 -3.23 -13.46
N ARG A 253 -28.88 -3.73 -12.58
CA ARG A 253 -28.70 -5.01 -11.89
C ARG A 253 -29.41 -6.15 -12.61
#